data_AF-A0A1H0KJA3-F1
#
_entry.id   AF-A0A1H0KJA3-F1
#
_cell.length_a   1.000
_cell.length_b   1.000
_cell.length_c   1.000
_cell.angle_alpha   90.00
_cell.angle_beta   90.00
_cell.angle_gamma   90.00
#
_symmetry.space_group_name_H-M   'P 1'
#
loop_
_entity.id
_entity.type
_entity.pdbx_description
1 polymer ?
#
loop_
_entity_poly.entity_id
_entity_poly.type
_entity_poly.pdbx_seq_one_letter_code
_entity_poly.pdbx_strand_id
1 'polypeptide(L)'
;MRVRQRPGHPSLFDWLDRKEARVVAQNAALEHERQAGRGAKRPTPWTIDRGRVSEVQKLIHARHDGPCDTDDGLLYLKAALPHLMRLHAGPALLGKVLGWAQTWLPKVPVKDVVNEADPDGHESTALLKADDIARMLRVTREERESLRFRTIGAVDFSHRQRLADRRRKNAEHQAAKRLKAGTTPRSESNVAKAKALGISLSTYKRRLKQAPAVEAPAMADPISSAIVRSTYNPLRDRVTISGQTVLGPARAARPSRSVGAVGHAPGAKTRAIRPGQAVALPLPKERVLEHPDMLGGGEWRHLNEVVTAYEGGFLPDDLVRAVRAAQRVRQMTQEAVARQIGISRPQLANALQGRFGLSRSAAANLLTWLAA
;
A
#
# COMPACT_ATOMS: atom_id res chain seq x y z
N MET A 1 -11.93 -81.21 -6.34
CA MET A 1 -10.86 -80.30 -6.77
C MET A 1 -10.60 -79.27 -5.67
N ARG A 2 -9.51 -79.41 -4.90
CA ARG A 2 -9.10 -78.40 -3.91
C ARG A 2 -8.15 -77.42 -4.60
N VAL A 3 -8.62 -76.21 -4.87
CA VAL A 3 -7.80 -75.15 -5.45
C VAL A 3 -6.78 -74.74 -4.37
N ARG A 4 -5.51 -75.11 -4.57
CA ARG A 4 -4.40 -74.66 -3.71
C ARG A 4 -4.23 -73.15 -3.91
N GLN A 5 -4.67 -72.35 -2.94
CA GLN A 5 -4.37 -70.92 -2.93
C GLN A 5 -2.85 -70.75 -2.80
N ARG A 6 -2.24 -69.98 -3.72
CA ARG A 6 -0.82 -69.65 -3.67
C ARG A 6 -0.60 -68.65 -2.53
N PRO A 7 0.23 -68.97 -1.52
CA PRO A 7 0.52 -68.03 -0.44
C PRO A 7 1.21 -66.78 -1.04
N GLY A 8 0.69 -65.60 -0.68
CA GLY A 8 1.26 -64.31 -1.07
C GLY A 8 0.50 -63.54 -2.16
N HIS A 9 -0.54 -64.10 -2.77
CA HIS A 9 -1.43 -63.31 -3.64
C HIS A 9 -2.58 -62.74 -2.82
N PRO A 10 -2.83 -61.41 -2.88
CA PRO A 10 -3.97 -60.80 -2.21
C PRO A 10 -5.25 -61.45 -2.71
N SER A 11 -6.16 -61.75 -1.78
CA SER A 11 -7.42 -62.39 -2.11
C SER A 11 -8.26 -61.47 -2.99
N LEU A 12 -9.22 -62.04 -3.74
CA LEU A 12 -10.16 -61.23 -4.53
C LEU A 12 -10.91 -60.23 -3.63
N PHE A 13 -11.15 -60.58 -2.37
CA PHE A 13 -11.74 -59.71 -1.36
C PHE A 13 -10.79 -58.58 -0.95
N ASP A 14 -9.50 -58.85 -0.76
CA ASP A 14 -8.49 -57.81 -0.48
C ASP A 14 -8.38 -56.79 -1.62
N TRP A 15 -8.57 -57.25 -2.86
CA TRP A 15 -8.59 -56.38 -4.03
C TRP A 15 -9.85 -55.49 -4.07
N LEU A 16 -11.00 -56.03 -3.70
CA LEU A 16 -12.25 -55.27 -3.58
C LEU A 16 -12.18 -54.25 -2.45
N ASP A 17 -11.68 -54.63 -1.27
CA ASP A 17 -11.49 -53.73 -0.13
C ASP A 17 -10.53 -52.57 -0.47
N ARG A 18 -9.44 -52.86 -1.19
CA ARG A 18 -8.53 -51.81 -1.68
C ARG A 18 -9.20 -50.89 -2.70
N LYS A 19 -10.10 -51.43 -3.53
CA LYS A 19 -10.85 -50.65 -4.52
C LYS A 19 -11.88 -49.74 -3.83
N GLU A 20 -12.59 -50.25 -2.84
CA GLU A 20 -13.52 -49.46 -2.02
C GLU A 20 -12.79 -48.38 -1.23
N ALA A 21 -11.67 -48.71 -0.57
CA ALA A 21 -10.83 -47.73 0.13
C ALA A 21 -10.33 -46.62 -0.79
N ARG A 22 -9.98 -46.95 -2.05
CA ARG A 22 -9.58 -45.96 -3.07
C ARG A 22 -10.72 -45.04 -3.47
N VAL A 23 -11.94 -45.57 -3.62
CA VAL A 23 -13.14 -44.76 -3.94
C VAL A 23 -13.49 -43.84 -2.77
N VAL A 24 -13.43 -44.33 -1.53
CA VAL A 24 -13.66 -43.52 -0.33
C VAL A 24 -12.62 -42.39 -0.22
N ALA A 25 -11.33 -42.70 -0.43
CA ALA A 25 -10.28 -41.69 -0.41
C ALA A 25 -10.45 -40.64 -1.52
N GLN A 26 -10.89 -41.05 -2.72
CA GLN A 26 -11.13 -40.14 -3.83
C GLN A 26 -12.34 -39.23 -3.59
N ASN A 27 -13.41 -39.75 -2.98
CA ASN A 27 -14.57 -38.96 -2.59
C ASN A 27 -14.24 -37.98 -1.47
N ALA A 28 -13.46 -38.40 -0.46
CA ALA A 28 -12.98 -37.51 0.60
C ALA A 28 -12.10 -36.38 0.05
N ALA A 29 -11.24 -36.67 -0.94
CA ALA A 29 -10.45 -35.66 -1.63
C ALA A 29 -11.33 -34.66 -2.42
N LEU A 30 -12.34 -35.14 -3.13
CA LEU A 30 -13.32 -34.30 -3.84
C LEU A 30 -14.16 -33.44 -2.89
N GLU A 31 -14.51 -33.94 -1.71
CA GLU A 31 -15.19 -33.16 -0.67
C GLU A 31 -14.29 -32.08 -0.07
N HIS A 32 -13.01 -32.40 0.19
CA HIS A 32 -12.02 -31.43 0.64
C HIS A 32 -11.78 -30.36 -0.44
N GLU A 33 -11.70 -30.73 -1.72
CA GLU A 33 -11.64 -29.78 -2.85
C GLU A 33 -12.92 -28.95 -2.99
N ARG A 34 -14.10 -29.53 -2.78
CA ARG A 34 -15.37 -28.80 -2.76
C ARG A 34 -15.45 -27.83 -1.58
N GLN A 35 -14.96 -28.21 -0.40
CA GLN A 35 -14.87 -27.33 0.77
C GLN A 35 -13.83 -26.21 0.58
N ALA A 36 -12.67 -26.52 -0.01
CA ALA A 36 -11.65 -25.54 -0.38
C ALA A 36 -12.09 -24.63 -1.55
N GLY A 37 -12.92 -25.16 -2.45
CA GLY A 37 -13.47 -24.50 -3.65
C GLY A 37 -14.78 -23.74 -3.41
N ARG A 38 -15.40 -23.86 -2.22
CA ARG A 38 -16.41 -22.91 -1.74
C ARG A 38 -15.70 -21.59 -1.51
N GLY A 39 -15.57 -20.83 -2.60
CA GLY A 39 -14.68 -19.68 -2.77
C GLY A 39 -14.40 -18.98 -1.46
N ALA A 40 -13.18 -19.15 -0.94
CA ALA A 40 -12.71 -18.43 0.24
C ALA A 40 -13.14 -16.98 0.06
N LYS A 41 -14.12 -16.54 0.87
CA LYS A 41 -14.69 -15.20 0.75
C LYS A 41 -13.51 -14.25 0.73
N ARG A 42 -13.37 -13.51 -0.37
CA ARG A 42 -12.25 -12.57 -0.51
C ARG A 42 -12.18 -11.78 0.79
N PRO A 43 -11.02 -11.74 1.45
CA PRO A 43 -10.91 -11.10 2.75
C PRO A 43 -11.44 -9.68 2.58
N THR A 44 -12.43 -9.33 3.40
CA THR A 44 -13.03 -8.00 3.33
C THR A 44 -11.92 -6.96 3.45
N PRO A 45 -11.93 -5.90 2.62
CA PRO A 45 -10.87 -4.91 2.64
C PRO A 45 -10.71 -4.34 4.05
N TRP A 46 -9.47 -4.19 4.48
CA TRP A 46 -9.17 -3.58 5.77
C TRP A 46 -9.71 -2.15 5.78
N THR A 47 -10.48 -1.81 6.81
CA THR A 47 -10.93 -0.45 7.08
C THR A 47 -10.48 -0.05 8.48
N ILE A 48 -10.29 1.26 8.68
CA ILE A 48 -9.91 1.78 10.00
C ILE A 48 -10.97 1.43 11.05
N ASP A 49 -12.25 1.46 10.69
CA ASP A 49 -13.36 1.13 11.57
C ASP A 49 -13.32 -0.35 12.03
N ARG A 50 -13.06 -1.29 11.11
CA ARG A 50 -12.85 -2.71 11.48
C ARG A 50 -11.63 -2.87 12.40
N GLY A 51 -10.56 -2.14 12.10
CA GLY A 51 -9.35 -2.13 12.91
C GLY A 51 -9.63 -1.69 14.34
N ARG A 52 -10.37 -0.60 14.52
CA ARG A 52 -10.70 -0.05 15.83
C ARG A 52 -11.65 -0.94 16.64
N VAL A 53 -12.71 -1.46 16.03
CA VAL A 53 -13.60 -2.42 16.70
C VAL A 53 -12.80 -3.65 17.16
N SER A 54 -11.91 -4.18 16.31
CA SER A 54 -11.05 -5.31 16.68
C SER A 54 -10.06 -4.97 17.79
N GLU A 55 -9.49 -3.76 17.82
CA GLU A 55 -8.59 -3.33 18.88
C GLU A 55 -9.33 -3.11 20.22
N VAL A 56 -10.56 -2.60 20.20
CA VAL A 56 -11.42 -2.54 21.40
C VAL A 56 -11.71 -3.95 21.93
N GLN A 57 -12.05 -4.91 21.07
CA GLN A 57 -12.26 -6.32 21.48
C GLN A 57 -11.01 -6.93 22.12
N LYS A 58 -9.83 -6.68 21.55
CA LYS A 58 -8.55 -7.13 22.13
C LYS A 58 -8.29 -6.51 23.49
N LEU A 59 -8.62 -5.22 23.66
CA LEU A 59 -8.47 -4.54 24.94
C LEU A 59 -9.39 -5.14 26.00
N ILE A 60 -10.67 -5.38 25.66
CA ILE A 60 -11.63 -6.05 26.54
C ILE A 60 -11.08 -7.42 26.96
N HIS A 61 -10.67 -8.23 25.99
CA HIS A 61 -10.13 -9.56 26.26
C HIS A 61 -8.87 -9.51 27.14
N ALA A 62 -7.95 -8.57 26.89
CA ALA A 62 -6.72 -8.44 27.67
C ALA A 62 -6.95 -7.98 29.11
N ARG A 63 -7.98 -7.17 29.37
CA ARG A 63 -8.29 -6.64 30.70
C ARG A 63 -9.18 -7.56 31.53
N HIS A 64 -10.04 -8.34 30.88
CA HIS A 64 -11.08 -9.15 31.53
C HIS A 64 -10.93 -10.65 31.31
N ASP A 65 -9.88 -11.10 30.59
CA ASP A 65 -9.68 -12.50 30.18
C ASP A 65 -10.87 -13.10 29.39
N GLY A 66 -11.63 -12.24 28.70
CA GLY A 66 -12.91 -12.62 28.12
C GLY A 66 -13.80 -11.41 27.81
N PRO A 67 -15.13 -11.62 27.66
CA PRO A 67 -16.11 -10.54 27.65
C PRO A 67 -16.03 -9.67 28.91
N CYS A 68 -16.32 -8.38 28.77
CA CYS A 68 -16.33 -7.42 29.86
C CYS A 68 -17.46 -7.71 30.83
N ASP A 69 -17.11 -8.17 32.03
CA ASP A 69 -18.04 -8.48 33.12
C ASP A 69 -18.05 -7.39 34.21
N THR A 70 -17.58 -6.18 33.89
CA THR A 70 -17.60 -5.02 34.78
C THR A 70 -18.55 -3.93 34.28
N ASP A 71 -18.76 -2.92 35.12
CA ASP A 71 -19.53 -1.70 34.83
C ASP A 71 -18.88 -0.80 33.74
N ASP A 72 -17.63 -1.06 33.36
CA ASP A 72 -16.92 -0.39 32.27
C ASP A 72 -17.50 -0.67 30.88
N GLY A 73 -18.43 -1.62 30.75
CA GLY A 73 -18.98 -2.06 29.48
C GLY A 73 -19.49 -0.91 28.59
N LEU A 74 -20.13 0.09 29.20
CA LEU A 74 -20.62 1.27 28.48
C LEU A 74 -19.50 2.12 27.86
N LEU A 75 -18.33 2.22 28.50
CA LEU A 75 -17.19 2.95 27.93
C LEU A 75 -16.66 2.27 26.67
N TYR A 76 -16.55 0.94 26.69
CA TYR A 76 -16.15 0.18 25.51
C TYR A 76 -17.19 0.28 24.38
N LEU A 77 -18.47 0.27 24.73
CA LEU A 77 -19.55 0.49 23.75
C LEU A 77 -19.41 1.87 23.10
N LYS A 78 -19.26 2.94 23.89
CA LYS A 78 -19.08 4.32 23.39
C LYS A 78 -17.87 4.45 22.48
N ALA A 79 -16.78 3.75 22.78
CA ALA A 79 -15.59 3.74 21.94
C ALA A 79 -15.78 3.00 20.61
N ALA A 80 -16.53 1.88 20.61
CA ALA A 80 -16.73 1.04 19.43
C ALA A 80 -17.88 1.52 18.52
N LEU A 81 -18.91 2.14 19.10
CA LEU A 81 -20.17 2.43 18.43
C LEU A 81 -20.04 3.30 17.16
N PRO A 82 -19.30 4.43 17.15
CA PRO A 82 -19.15 5.23 15.93
C PRO A 82 -18.54 4.45 14.76
N HIS A 83 -17.73 3.43 15.06
CA HIS A 83 -17.13 2.55 14.07
C HIS A 83 -18.11 1.46 13.61
N LEU A 84 -18.89 0.89 14.51
CA LEU A 84 -19.96 -0.05 14.17
C LEU A 84 -21.02 0.59 13.26
N MET A 85 -21.41 1.85 13.54
CA MET A 85 -22.35 2.62 12.72
C MET A 85 -21.83 2.92 11.31
N ARG A 86 -20.51 2.98 11.11
CA ARG A 86 -19.90 3.15 9.78
C ARG A 86 -19.76 1.85 9.01
N LEU A 87 -19.55 0.75 9.73
CA LEU A 87 -19.45 -0.58 9.14
C LEU A 87 -20.82 -1.14 8.73
N HIS A 88 -21.86 -0.70 9.42
CA HIS A 88 -23.22 -1.17 9.24
C HIS A 88 -24.15 0.03 9.08
N ALA A 89 -24.80 0.15 7.93
CA ALA A 89 -25.80 1.19 7.68
C ALA A 89 -27.18 0.56 7.50
N GLY A 90 -28.21 1.37 7.74
CA GLY A 90 -29.60 0.98 7.52
C GLY A 90 -30.16 0.04 8.59
N PRO A 91 -31.23 -0.72 8.29
CA PRO A 91 -32.05 -1.42 9.28
C PRO A 91 -31.30 -2.53 10.03
N ALA A 92 -30.18 -3.01 9.48
CA ALA A 92 -29.36 -4.05 10.11
C ALA A 92 -28.42 -3.51 11.21
N LEU A 93 -28.24 -2.19 11.33
CA LEU A 93 -27.30 -1.58 12.27
C LEU A 93 -27.55 -2.02 13.71
N LEU A 94 -28.79 -1.84 14.20
CA LEU A 94 -29.12 -2.12 15.59
C LEU A 94 -28.86 -3.58 15.94
N GLY A 95 -29.25 -4.52 15.08
CA GLY A 95 -28.96 -5.95 15.29
C GLY A 95 -27.47 -6.28 15.33
N LYS A 96 -26.63 -5.56 14.56
CA LYS A 96 -25.17 -5.73 14.59
C LYS A 96 -24.53 -5.16 15.85
N VAL A 97 -24.99 -3.99 16.30
CA VAL A 97 -24.53 -3.39 17.56
C VAL A 97 -24.94 -4.24 18.75
N LEU A 98 -26.20 -4.69 18.80
CA LEU A 98 -26.71 -5.58 19.84
C LEU A 98 -25.95 -6.91 19.88
N GLY A 99 -25.75 -7.56 18.72
CA GLY A 99 -24.98 -8.80 18.67
C GLY A 99 -23.53 -8.64 19.14
N TRP A 100 -22.90 -7.51 18.79
CA TRP A 100 -21.56 -7.18 19.28
C TRP A 100 -21.55 -6.96 20.80
N ALA A 101 -22.50 -6.17 21.32
CA ALA A 101 -22.61 -5.88 22.74
C ALA A 101 -22.94 -7.14 23.56
N GLN A 102 -23.86 -7.98 23.12
CA GLN A 102 -24.17 -9.26 23.80
C GLN A 102 -22.95 -10.19 23.88
N THR A 103 -22.11 -10.18 22.84
CA THR A 103 -20.91 -11.03 22.80
C THR A 103 -19.82 -10.52 23.74
N TRP A 104 -19.59 -9.20 23.77
CA TRP A 104 -18.42 -8.61 24.43
C TRP A 104 -18.73 -7.89 25.75
N LEU A 105 -19.99 -7.54 25.99
CA LEU A 105 -20.46 -6.69 27.08
C LEU A 105 -21.76 -7.28 27.71
N PRO A 106 -21.75 -8.53 28.17
CA PRO A 106 -22.96 -9.25 28.60
C PRO A 106 -23.74 -8.56 29.74
N LYS A 107 -23.06 -7.78 30.59
CA LYS A 107 -23.69 -7.04 31.70
C LYS A 107 -24.33 -5.72 31.30
N VAL A 108 -24.06 -5.21 30.09
CA VAL A 108 -24.67 -3.94 29.65
C VAL A 108 -26.13 -4.20 29.27
N PRO A 109 -27.10 -3.55 29.94
CA PRO A 109 -28.50 -3.72 29.62
C PRO A 109 -28.81 -3.38 28.17
N VAL A 110 -29.65 -4.19 27.51
CA VAL A 110 -30.06 -3.98 26.12
C VAL A 110 -30.63 -2.59 25.90
N LYS A 111 -31.40 -2.07 26.87
CA LYS A 111 -31.95 -0.70 26.82
C LYS A 111 -30.85 0.36 26.67
N ASP A 112 -29.71 0.19 27.34
CA ASP A 112 -28.63 1.17 27.32
C ASP A 112 -27.88 1.07 26.00
N VAL A 113 -27.75 -0.14 25.44
CA VAL A 113 -27.20 -0.33 24.09
C VAL A 113 -28.08 0.34 23.03
N VAL A 114 -29.41 0.20 23.14
CA VAL A 114 -30.37 0.83 22.22
C VAL A 114 -30.33 2.34 22.34
N ASN A 115 -30.36 2.88 23.57
CA ASN A 115 -30.27 4.32 23.82
C ASN A 115 -28.96 4.92 23.28
N GLU A 116 -27.85 4.21 23.44
CA GLU A 116 -26.56 4.66 22.90
C GLU A 116 -26.52 4.53 21.36
N ALA A 117 -27.18 3.54 20.76
CA ALA A 117 -27.21 3.34 19.32
C ALA A 117 -28.23 4.20 18.55
N ASP A 118 -29.09 4.95 19.25
CA ASP A 118 -30.16 5.76 18.67
C ASP A 118 -29.59 6.93 17.84
N PRO A 119 -29.76 6.95 16.51
CA PRO A 119 -29.20 8.01 15.67
C PRO A 119 -29.76 9.40 15.98
N ASP A 120 -30.97 9.50 16.53
CA ASP A 120 -31.65 10.77 16.78
C ASP A 120 -31.25 11.39 18.13
N GLY A 121 -30.70 10.60 19.06
CA GLY A 121 -30.36 11.01 20.42
C GLY A 121 -28.94 11.55 20.62
N HIS A 122 -28.05 11.46 19.62
CA HIS A 122 -26.63 11.79 19.80
C HIS A 122 -26.17 12.98 18.96
N GLU A 123 -25.91 14.12 19.62
CA GLU A 123 -25.28 15.31 19.02
C GLU A 123 -23.86 15.08 18.47
N SER A 124 -23.26 13.89 18.69
CA SER A 124 -21.90 13.63 18.26
C SER A 124 -21.64 12.14 18.04
N THR A 125 -22.11 11.60 16.92
CA THR A 125 -21.37 10.55 16.18
C THR A 125 -20.12 11.13 15.50
N ALA A 126 -19.56 12.22 16.04
CA ALA A 126 -18.31 12.77 15.57
C ALA A 126 -17.26 11.67 15.62
N LEU A 127 -16.45 11.63 14.57
CA LEU A 127 -15.34 10.70 14.43
C LEU A 127 -14.42 10.79 15.65
N LEU A 128 -14.56 9.86 16.59
CA LEU A 128 -13.60 9.73 17.68
C LEU A 128 -12.22 9.56 17.06
N LYS A 129 -11.27 10.43 17.38
CA LYS A 129 -9.91 10.25 16.88
C LYS A 129 -9.24 9.13 17.67
N ALA A 130 -8.10 8.65 17.15
CA ALA A 130 -7.33 7.58 17.79
C ALA A 130 -7.00 7.91 19.26
N ASP A 131 -6.71 9.18 19.53
CA ASP A 131 -6.33 9.66 20.87
C ASP A 131 -7.54 9.87 21.78
N ASP A 132 -8.73 10.15 21.23
CA ASP A 132 -9.95 10.29 22.01
C ASP A 132 -10.40 8.93 22.54
N ILE A 133 -10.32 7.89 21.69
CA ILE A 133 -10.54 6.50 22.11
C ILE A 133 -9.53 6.09 23.18
N ALA A 134 -8.24 6.41 22.97
CA ALA A 134 -7.20 6.10 23.95
C ALA A 134 -7.42 6.80 25.29
N ARG A 135 -7.87 8.06 25.29
CA ARG A 135 -8.18 8.81 26.51
C ARG A 135 -9.41 8.23 27.21
N MET A 136 -10.46 7.92 26.46
CA MET A 136 -11.71 7.33 26.97
C MET A 136 -11.47 5.99 27.64
N LEU A 137 -10.68 5.12 27.01
CA LEU A 137 -10.38 3.78 27.52
C LEU A 137 -9.09 3.72 28.37
N ARG A 138 -8.45 4.87 28.61
CA ARG A 138 -7.17 5.01 29.33
C ARG A 138 -6.08 4.05 28.83
N VAL A 139 -5.97 3.89 27.52
CA VAL A 139 -4.99 2.98 26.90
C VAL A 139 -3.58 3.52 27.09
N THR A 140 -2.70 2.75 27.72
CA THR A 140 -1.29 3.13 27.91
C THR A 140 -0.43 2.73 26.71
N ARG A 141 0.78 3.29 26.64
CA ARG A 141 1.76 2.94 25.61
C ARG A 141 2.16 1.48 25.72
N GLU A 142 2.29 0.97 26.93
CA GLU A 142 2.61 -0.42 27.20
C GLU A 142 1.53 -1.36 26.66
N GLU A 143 0.26 -1.12 27.00
CA GLU A 143 -0.89 -1.87 26.46
C GLU A 143 -0.92 -1.80 24.92
N ARG A 144 -0.68 -0.61 24.37
CA ARG A 144 -0.63 -0.40 22.92
C ARG A 144 0.46 -1.24 22.25
N GLU A 145 1.64 -1.34 22.86
CA GLU A 145 2.78 -2.10 22.33
C GLU A 145 2.58 -3.62 22.51
N SER A 146 2.10 -4.06 23.68
CA SER A 146 1.86 -5.48 23.98
C SER A 146 0.74 -6.07 23.12
N LEU A 147 -0.38 -5.36 22.96
CA LEU A 147 -1.52 -5.77 22.15
C LEU A 147 -1.37 -5.41 20.66
N ARG A 148 -0.26 -4.77 20.31
CA ARG A 148 0.11 -4.36 18.94
C ARG A 148 -0.98 -3.53 18.25
N PHE A 149 -1.57 -2.57 18.97
CA PHE A 149 -2.56 -1.68 18.39
C PHE A 149 -1.94 -0.79 17.31
N ARG A 150 -2.64 -0.73 16.17
CA ARG A 150 -2.27 0.03 14.99
C ARG A 150 -3.07 1.32 14.90
N THR A 151 -4.33 1.32 15.33
CA THR A 151 -5.27 2.43 15.09
C THR A 151 -5.62 3.24 16.32
N ILE A 152 -5.63 2.65 17.51
CA ILE A 152 -5.85 3.35 18.79
C ILE A 152 -4.52 3.96 19.28
N GLY A 153 -4.62 5.17 19.84
CA GLY A 153 -3.50 5.91 20.42
C GLY A 153 -3.10 5.37 21.80
N ALA A 154 -2.34 6.17 22.55
CA ALA A 154 -2.05 5.92 23.96
C ALA A 154 -2.08 7.25 24.72
N VAL A 155 -2.61 7.25 25.94
CA VAL A 155 -2.87 8.45 26.75
C VAL A 155 -1.58 9.09 27.27
N ASP A 156 -0.58 8.28 27.58
CA ASP A 156 0.76 8.63 28.04
C ASP A 156 1.77 8.87 26.90
N PHE A 157 1.32 8.82 25.64
CA PHE A 157 2.19 8.95 24.47
C PHE A 157 1.77 10.10 23.55
N SER A 158 2.32 11.27 23.83
CA SER A 158 2.05 12.50 23.09
C SER A 158 2.35 12.37 21.59
N HIS A 159 1.69 13.21 20.78
CA HIS A 159 1.94 13.28 19.35
C HIS A 159 3.42 13.56 19.01
N ARG A 160 4.08 14.42 19.80
CA ARG A 160 5.52 14.75 19.63
C ARG A 160 6.40 13.51 19.86
N GLN A 161 6.13 12.75 20.92
CA GLN A 161 6.86 11.51 21.21
C GLN A 161 6.63 10.43 20.13
N ARG A 162 5.39 10.28 19.63
CA ARG A 162 5.08 9.40 18.48
C ARG A 162 5.86 9.78 17.23
N LEU A 163 5.95 11.06 16.93
CA LEU A 163 6.73 11.53 15.78
C LEU A 163 8.23 11.24 15.95
N ALA A 164 8.78 11.43 17.16
CA ALA A 164 10.16 11.12 17.47
C ALA A 164 10.45 9.61 17.36
N ASP A 165 9.60 8.76 17.93
CA ASP A 165 9.71 7.30 17.83
C ASP A 165 9.62 6.81 16.38
N ARG A 166 8.67 7.33 15.60
CA ARG A 166 8.57 7.01 14.17
C ARG A 166 9.82 7.42 13.39
N ARG A 167 10.41 8.59 13.70
CA ARG A 167 11.67 9.03 13.09
C ARG A 167 12.81 8.08 13.46
N ARG A 168 12.90 7.67 14.73
CA ARG A 168 13.90 6.70 15.22
C ARG A 168 13.75 5.36 14.52
N LYS A 169 12.56 4.74 14.55
CA LYS A 169 12.28 3.45 13.88
C LYS A 169 12.52 3.49 12.38
N ASN A 170 12.18 4.59 11.71
CA ASN A 170 12.50 4.76 10.30
C ASN A 170 14.01 4.86 10.08
N ALA A 171 14.74 5.60 10.93
CA ALA A 171 16.20 5.67 10.84
C ALA A 171 16.85 4.28 11.01
N GLU A 172 16.41 3.51 12.01
CA GLU A 172 16.84 2.12 12.25
C GLU A 172 16.52 1.22 11.05
N HIS A 173 15.29 1.26 10.55
CA HIS A 173 14.87 0.49 9.38
C HIS A 173 15.71 0.84 8.14
N GLN A 174 15.98 2.13 7.89
CA GLN A 174 16.83 2.55 6.78
C GLN A 174 18.30 2.15 6.99
N ALA A 175 18.80 2.11 8.23
CA ALA A 175 20.14 1.61 8.53
C ALA A 175 20.22 0.10 8.24
N ALA A 176 19.27 -0.69 8.73
CA ALA A 176 19.18 -2.13 8.45
C ALA A 176 19.03 -2.42 6.95
N LYS A 177 18.22 -1.64 6.24
CA LYS A 177 18.06 -1.75 4.78
C LYS A 177 19.38 -1.51 4.04
N ARG A 178 20.17 -0.51 4.46
CA ARG A 178 21.49 -0.24 3.86
C ARG A 178 22.49 -1.37 4.12
N LEU A 179 22.52 -1.86 5.37
CA LEU A 179 23.36 -2.99 5.75
C LEU A 179 23.04 -4.23 4.89
N LYS A 180 21.74 -4.56 4.75
CA LYS A 180 21.29 -5.68 3.90
C LYS A 180 21.64 -5.49 2.42
N ALA A 181 21.71 -4.25 1.94
CA ALA A 181 22.12 -3.93 0.58
C ALA A 181 23.65 -3.85 0.40
N GLY A 182 24.45 -4.13 1.45
CA GLY A 182 25.92 -3.99 1.42
C GLY A 182 26.39 -2.54 1.27
N THR A 183 25.51 -1.56 1.46
CA THR A 183 25.86 -0.14 1.38
C THR A 183 26.34 0.35 2.74
N THR A 184 27.45 1.10 2.77
CA THR A 184 28.01 1.66 4.00
C THR A 184 26.95 2.45 4.78
N PRO A 185 26.70 2.13 6.07
CA PRO A 185 25.80 2.88 6.93
C PRO A 185 26.17 4.37 6.97
N ARG A 186 25.17 5.26 7.09
CA ARG A 186 25.44 6.71 7.15
C ARG A 186 26.30 7.11 8.34
N SER A 187 26.22 6.38 9.46
CA SER A 187 27.08 6.53 10.63
C SER A 187 28.56 6.29 10.31
N GLU A 188 28.85 5.45 9.33
CA GLU A 188 30.22 5.12 8.89
C GLU A 188 30.68 5.95 7.69
N SER A 189 29.82 6.84 7.17
CA SER A 189 30.20 7.74 6.09
C SER A 189 31.35 8.65 6.53
N ASN A 190 32.21 9.02 5.58
CA ASN A 190 33.33 9.93 5.84
C ASN A 190 32.88 11.28 6.45
N VAL A 191 31.64 11.71 6.18
CA VAL A 191 31.04 12.90 6.78
C VAL A 191 30.77 12.70 8.27
N ALA A 192 30.20 11.55 8.64
CA ALA A 192 29.93 11.22 10.04
C ALA A 192 31.23 11.05 10.83
N LYS A 193 32.23 10.37 10.26
CA LYS A 193 33.57 10.21 10.85
C LYS A 193 34.29 11.56 11.06
N ALA A 194 34.25 12.44 10.05
CA ALA A 194 34.81 13.78 10.17
C ALA A 194 34.14 14.60 11.30
N LYS A 195 32.79 14.55 11.36
CA LYS A 195 32.02 15.24 12.40
C LYS A 195 32.32 14.71 13.80
N ALA A 196 32.44 13.39 13.98
CA ALA A 196 32.77 12.78 15.27
C ALA A 196 34.16 13.21 15.78
N LEU A 197 35.10 13.44 14.86
CA LEU A 197 36.44 13.95 15.16
C LEU A 197 36.51 15.48 15.31
N GLY A 198 35.39 16.19 15.13
CA GLY A 198 35.34 17.66 15.21
C GLY A 198 36.10 18.37 14.08
N ILE A 199 36.37 17.71 12.95
CA ILE A 199 37.11 18.27 11.82
C ILE A 199 36.25 18.40 10.57
N SER A 200 36.64 19.29 9.65
CA SER A 200 35.97 19.42 8.36
C SER A 200 36.15 18.16 7.50
N LEU A 201 35.19 17.90 6.61
CA LEU A 201 35.25 16.77 5.68
C LEU A 201 36.49 16.82 4.77
N SER A 202 36.89 18.02 4.34
CA SER A 202 38.08 18.22 3.51
C SER A 202 39.35 17.83 4.26
N THR A 203 39.48 18.24 5.53
CA THR A 203 40.61 17.86 6.40
C THR A 203 40.63 16.36 6.66
N TYR A 204 39.47 15.73 6.91
CA TYR A 204 39.39 14.28 7.09
C TYR A 204 39.86 13.51 5.85
N LYS A 205 39.37 13.90 4.66
CA LYS A 205 39.81 13.31 3.39
C LYS A 205 41.31 13.56 3.11
N ARG A 206 41.82 14.75 3.45
CA ARG A 206 43.25 15.08 3.35
C ARG A 206 44.08 14.17 4.24
N ARG A 207 43.67 13.94 5.50
CA ARG A 207 44.31 13.00 6.42
C ARG A 207 44.30 11.56 5.89
N LEU A 208 43.18 11.10 5.31
CA LEU A 208 43.13 9.78 4.66
C LEU A 208 44.10 9.67 3.46
N LYS A 209 44.30 10.75 2.71
CA LYS A 209 45.26 10.80 1.59
C LYS A 209 46.72 10.89 2.06
N GLN A 210 46.95 11.56 3.19
CA GLN A 210 48.28 11.75 3.80
C GLN A 210 48.68 10.62 4.74
N ALA A 211 47.73 9.79 5.17
CA ALA A 211 48.03 8.58 5.91
C ALA A 211 49.00 7.78 5.04
N PRO A 212 50.26 7.58 5.48
CA PRO A 212 51.23 6.83 4.70
C PRO A 212 50.56 5.50 4.39
N ALA A 213 50.62 5.08 3.11
CA ALA A 213 50.26 3.71 2.77
C ALA A 213 51.13 2.85 3.68
N VAL A 214 50.52 2.27 4.72
CA VAL A 214 51.20 1.38 5.63
C VAL A 214 51.82 0.35 4.70
N GLU A 215 53.15 0.39 4.60
CA GLU A 215 53.90 -0.56 3.79
C GLU A 215 53.37 -1.92 4.18
N ALA A 216 52.69 -2.59 3.24
CA ALA A 216 52.33 -3.98 3.43
C ALA A 216 53.63 -4.65 3.89
N PRO A 217 53.62 -5.36 5.04
CA PRO A 217 54.85 -5.94 5.59
C PRO A 217 55.52 -6.64 4.44
N ALA A 218 56.70 -6.16 4.06
CA ALA A 218 57.48 -6.73 2.98
C ALA A 218 57.58 -8.21 3.34
N MET A 219 56.82 -9.04 2.62
CA MET A 219 57.00 -10.48 2.65
C MET A 219 58.45 -10.63 2.23
N ALA A 220 59.32 -10.86 3.22
CA ALA A 220 60.72 -11.06 3.00
C ALA A 220 60.81 -12.14 1.93
N ASP A 221 61.38 -11.79 0.78
CA ASP A 221 61.70 -12.76 -0.24
C ASP A 221 62.43 -13.91 0.46
N PRO A 222 61.95 -15.16 0.33
CA PRO A 222 62.65 -16.28 0.92
C PRO A 222 64.05 -16.29 0.34
N ILE A 223 65.02 -16.04 1.22
CA ILE A 223 66.44 -16.04 0.92
C ILE A 223 66.76 -17.35 0.20
N SER A 224 67.19 -17.18 -1.04
CA SER A 224 67.74 -18.23 -1.88
C SER A 224 68.95 -18.87 -1.18
N SER A 225 68.77 -20.09 -0.68
CA SER A 225 69.89 -21.01 -0.46
C SER A 225 69.40 -22.45 -0.53
N ALA A 226 69.59 -23.09 -1.69
CA ALA A 226 70.21 -24.41 -1.81
C ALA A 226 70.10 -24.92 -3.26
N ILE A 227 71.25 -25.04 -3.90
CA ILE A 227 71.47 -25.90 -5.04
C ILE A 227 71.17 -27.32 -4.58
N VAL A 228 70.10 -27.94 -5.10
CA VAL A 228 69.99 -29.40 -5.18
C VAL A 228 69.65 -29.75 -6.62
N ARG A 229 70.64 -30.34 -7.30
CA ARG A 229 70.45 -31.08 -8.55
C ARG A 229 69.63 -32.32 -8.22
N SER A 230 68.48 -32.51 -8.86
CA SER A 230 67.99 -33.86 -9.15
C SER A 230 66.95 -33.86 -10.27
N THR A 231 67.38 -34.43 -11.39
CA THR A 231 66.61 -35.25 -12.34
C THR A 231 65.31 -34.70 -12.92
N TYR A 232 65.42 -34.37 -14.23
CA TYR A 232 64.44 -34.69 -15.27
C TYR A 232 63.28 -35.59 -14.83
N ASN A 233 62.05 -35.08 -14.99
CA ASN A 233 60.92 -35.94 -15.32
C ASN A 233 60.06 -35.20 -16.37
N PRO A 234 60.15 -35.57 -17.66
CA PRO A 234 59.21 -35.12 -18.68
C PRO A 234 57.92 -35.94 -18.55
N LEU A 235 56.81 -35.38 -19.05
CA LEU A 235 55.45 -35.95 -19.09
C LEU A 235 54.54 -35.46 -17.95
N ARG A 236 53.83 -34.36 -18.22
CA ARG A 236 52.41 -34.49 -18.59
C ARG A 236 51.91 -33.18 -19.20
N ASP A 237 51.68 -33.26 -20.51
CA ASP A 237 50.67 -32.49 -21.20
C ASP A 237 49.37 -32.49 -20.41
N ARG A 238 48.82 -31.29 -20.20
CA ARG A 238 47.42 -31.02 -20.52
C ARG A 238 47.22 -29.52 -20.67
N VAL A 239 47.24 -29.13 -21.94
CA VAL A 239 46.57 -27.97 -22.50
C VAL A 239 45.18 -27.81 -21.87
N THR A 240 44.92 -26.66 -21.27
CA THR A 240 43.54 -26.15 -21.14
C THR A 240 43.55 -24.66 -21.41
N ILE A 241 43.35 -24.38 -22.69
CA ILE A 241 42.69 -23.24 -23.33
C ILE A 241 42.30 -22.10 -22.39
N SER A 242 42.90 -20.95 -22.68
CA SER A 242 42.47 -19.60 -22.33
C SER A 242 41.02 -19.35 -22.73
N GLY A 243 40.11 -19.53 -21.77
CA GLY A 243 38.75 -19.02 -21.85
C GLY A 243 38.75 -17.51 -21.59
N GLN A 244 38.62 -16.76 -22.68
CA GLN A 244 38.36 -15.32 -22.73
C GLN A 244 37.33 -14.90 -21.66
N THR A 245 37.76 -14.10 -20.69
CA THR A 245 36.84 -13.27 -19.91
C THR A 245 36.32 -12.17 -20.82
N VAL A 246 35.12 -12.39 -21.35
CA VAL A 246 34.32 -11.40 -22.05
C VAL A 246 34.20 -10.16 -21.15
N LEU A 247 34.86 -9.09 -21.55
CA LEU A 247 34.59 -7.73 -21.09
C LEU A 247 33.12 -7.42 -21.41
N GLY A 248 32.26 -7.62 -20.42
CA GLY A 248 30.88 -7.13 -20.47
C GLY A 248 30.90 -5.61 -20.70
N PRO A 249 29.94 -5.07 -21.47
CA PRO A 249 29.98 -3.67 -21.89
C PRO A 249 30.02 -2.77 -20.66
N ALA A 250 31.05 -1.94 -20.59
CA ALA A 250 31.17 -0.85 -19.65
C ALA A 250 29.86 -0.06 -19.65
N ARG A 251 29.08 -0.16 -18.58
CA ARG A 251 27.94 0.72 -18.38
C ARG A 251 28.48 2.13 -18.21
N ALA A 252 28.42 2.91 -19.29
CA ALA A 252 28.71 4.33 -19.26
C ALA A 252 27.98 4.98 -18.07
N ALA A 253 28.71 5.76 -17.29
CA ALA A 253 28.18 6.50 -16.17
C ALA A 253 26.99 7.34 -16.64
N ARG A 254 25.80 7.04 -16.11
CA ARG A 254 24.62 7.86 -16.37
C ARG A 254 24.90 9.26 -15.81
N PRO A 255 24.74 10.34 -16.61
CA PRO A 255 24.84 11.68 -16.07
C PRO A 255 23.76 11.84 -14.99
N SER A 256 24.19 12.28 -13.81
CA SER A 256 23.27 12.69 -12.76
C SER A 256 22.48 13.90 -13.28
N ARG A 257 21.27 13.65 -13.77
CA ARG A 257 20.34 14.72 -14.13
C ARG A 257 19.87 15.37 -12.84
N SER A 258 20.28 16.63 -12.66
CA SER A 258 19.68 17.54 -11.71
C SER A 258 18.17 17.58 -11.97
N VAL A 259 17.41 17.28 -10.92
CA VAL A 259 15.94 17.36 -10.94
C VAL A 259 15.58 18.83 -10.83
N GLY A 260 15.54 19.50 -11.98
CA GLY A 260 14.80 20.76 -12.12
C GLY A 260 13.32 20.48 -11.93
N ALA A 261 12.67 21.26 -11.07
CA ALA A 261 11.28 21.12 -10.72
C ALA A 261 10.35 21.44 -11.90
N VAL A 262 10.04 20.45 -12.74
CA VAL A 262 8.79 20.39 -13.52
C VAL A 262 8.40 18.91 -13.63
N GLY A 263 7.49 18.47 -12.76
CA GLY A 263 7.18 17.06 -12.57
C GLY A 263 6.24 16.48 -13.62
N HIS A 264 6.71 15.47 -14.35
CA HIS A 264 5.87 14.42 -14.94
C HIS A 264 6.50 13.05 -14.66
N ALA A 265 5.68 12.09 -14.25
CA ALA A 265 6.11 10.73 -13.98
C ALA A 265 6.71 10.09 -15.26
N PRO A 266 7.93 9.55 -15.23
CA PRO A 266 8.58 8.99 -16.41
C PRO A 266 7.91 7.65 -16.76
N GLY A 267 7.16 7.61 -17.88
CA GLY A 267 6.69 6.34 -18.48
C GLY A 267 5.32 6.37 -19.12
N ALA A 268 4.44 7.33 -18.80
CA ALA A 268 3.14 7.42 -19.44
C ALA A 268 3.26 8.13 -20.81
N LYS A 269 3.44 7.36 -21.88
CA LYS A 269 3.34 7.88 -23.25
C LYS A 269 1.87 8.19 -23.54
N THR A 270 1.42 9.39 -23.23
CA THR A 270 0.17 9.93 -23.76
C THR A 270 0.35 10.15 -25.26
N ARG A 271 -0.53 9.59 -26.08
CA ARG A 271 -0.53 9.81 -27.52
C ARG A 271 -0.84 11.29 -27.76
N ALA A 272 0.06 12.01 -28.41
CA ALA A 272 -0.19 13.40 -28.76
C ALA A 272 -1.39 13.48 -29.71
N ILE A 273 -2.47 14.12 -29.26
CA ILE A 273 -3.65 14.42 -30.08
C ILE A 273 -3.44 15.81 -30.68
N ARG A 274 -3.68 15.96 -31.99
CA ARG A 274 -3.58 17.27 -32.65
C ARG A 274 -4.63 18.22 -32.05
N PRO A 275 -4.34 19.52 -31.92
CA PRO A 275 -5.32 20.49 -31.44
C PRO A 275 -6.63 20.42 -32.24
N GLY A 276 -7.77 20.42 -31.55
CA GLY A 276 -9.10 20.35 -32.15
C GLY A 276 -9.52 18.96 -32.66
N GLN A 277 -8.72 17.92 -32.45
CA GLN A 277 -9.04 16.54 -32.89
C GLN A 277 -9.45 15.62 -31.75
N ALA A 278 -10.01 16.16 -30.67
CA ALA A 278 -10.58 15.33 -29.62
C ALA A 278 -11.75 14.51 -30.19
N VAL A 279 -11.62 13.18 -30.16
CA VAL A 279 -12.70 12.28 -30.57
C VAL A 279 -13.68 12.18 -29.42
N ALA A 280 -14.78 12.93 -29.51
CA ALA A 280 -15.91 12.73 -28.62
C ALA A 280 -16.59 11.41 -28.99
N LEU A 281 -16.79 10.55 -27.99
CA LEU A 281 -17.71 9.42 -28.17
C LEU A 281 -19.13 9.99 -28.27
N PRO A 282 -19.96 9.52 -29.21
CA PRO A 282 -21.32 9.99 -29.34
C PRO A 282 -22.05 9.80 -28.01
N LEU A 283 -22.82 10.81 -27.62
CA LEU A 283 -23.72 10.71 -26.47
C LEU A 283 -24.63 9.49 -26.66
N PRO A 284 -24.94 8.72 -25.61
CA PRO A 284 -25.98 7.70 -25.71
C PRO A 284 -27.25 8.35 -26.25
N LYS A 285 -27.80 7.79 -27.35
CA LYS A 285 -28.99 8.33 -28.04
C LYS A 285 -30.27 8.23 -27.19
N GLU A 286 -30.20 7.47 -26.10
CA GLU A 286 -31.26 7.44 -25.09
C GLU A 286 -31.34 8.83 -24.45
N ARG A 287 -32.46 9.52 -24.68
CA ARG A 287 -32.79 10.80 -24.04
C ARG A 287 -32.57 10.65 -22.54
N VAL A 288 -31.44 11.13 -22.05
CA VAL A 288 -31.28 11.41 -20.64
C VAL A 288 -32.39 12.40 -20.32
N LEU A 289 -33.34 11.98 -19.48
CA LEU A 289 -34.37 12.85 -18.94
C LEU A 289 -33.67 14.10 -18.41
N GLU A 290 -33.82 15.20 -19.14
CA GLU A 290 -33.39 16.51 -18.70
C GLU A 290 -34.19 16.82 -17.45
N HIS A 291 -33.63 16.53 -16.27
CA HIS A 291 -34.21 16.97 -15.02
C HIS A 291 -34.05 18.51 -14.97
N PRO A 292 -35.14 19.29 -15.13
CA PRO A 292 -35.04 20.74 -15.23
C PRO A 292 -34.51 21.39 -13.94
N ASP A 293 -34.60 20.68 -12.81
CA ASP A 293 -34.29 21.21 -11.48
C ASP A 293 -32.89 20.84 -10.95
N MET A 294 -32.12 19.97 -11.62
CA MET A 294 -30.81 19.51 -11.11
C MET A 294 -29.61 20.26 -11.71
N LEU A 295 -29.84 21.06 -12.74
CA LEU A 295 -28.85 21.90 -13.40
C LEU A 295 -29.48 23.28 -13.58
N GLY A 296 -29.35 24.16 -12.59
CA GLY A 296 -29.93 25.51 -12.56
C GLY A 296 -30.02 26.14 -13.95
N GLY A 297 -31.22 26.18 -14.51
CA GLY A 297 -31.52 26.29 -15.95
C GLY A 297 -31.19 27.62 -16.64
N GLY A 298 -30.27 28.41 -16.09
CA GLY A 298 -29.83 29.69 -16.65
C GLY A 298 -28.34 29.79 -16.97
N GLU A 299 -27.47 28.99 -16.34
CA GLU A 299 -26.02 29.25 -16.41
C GLU A 299 -25.36 28.84 -17.73
N TRP A 300 -25.99 27.99 -18.54
CA TRP A 300 -25.38 27.52 -19.79
C TRP A 300 -25.25 28.60 -20.86
N ARG A 301 -26.05 29.66 -20.79
CA ARG A 301 -25.93 30.79 -21.75
C ARG A 301 -24.65 31.60 -21.54
N HIS A 302 -24.18 31.72 -20.29
CA HIS A 302 -22.92 32.40 -19.98
C HIS A 302 -21.69 31.54 -20.30
N LEU A 303 -21.85 30.21 -20.40
CA LEU A 303 -20.76 29.32 -20.78
C LEU A 303 -20.26 29.57 -22.20
N ASN A 304 -21.10 30.02 -23.15
CA ASN A 304 -20.65 30.26 -24.51
C ASN A 304 -19.54 31.33 -24.58
N GLU A 305 -19.68 32.44 -23.86
CA GLU A 305 -18.68 33.51 -23.85
C GLU A 305 -17.37 33.02 -23.21
N VAL A 306 -17.45 32.37 -22.05
CA VAL A 306 -16.30 31.81 -21.33
C VAL A 306 -15.60 30.70 -22.12
N VAL A 307 -16.37 29.83 -22.79
CA VAL A 307 -15.87 28.75 -23.64
C VAL A 307 -15.14 29.32 -24.86
N THR A 308 -15.67 30.37 -25.49
CA THR A 308 -15.02 31.00 -26.66
C THR A 308 -13.74 31.77 -26.32
N ALA A 309 -13.66 32.37 -25.13
CA ALA A 309 -12.49 33.17 -24.72
C ALA A 309 -11.33 32.32 -24.16
N TYR A 310 -11.55 31.04 -23.85
CA TYR A 310 -10.55 30.21 -23.18
C TYR A 310 -9.52 29.61 -24.15
N GLU A 311 -8.34 30.23 -24.25
CA GLU A 311 -7.25 29.72 -25.11
C GLU A 311 -6.30 28.73 -24.41
N GLY A 312 -6.39 28.58 -23.09
CA GLY A 312 -5.47 27.78 -22.26
C GLY A 312 -5.11 28.48 -20.95
N GLY A 313 -4.21 27.87 -20.17
CA GLY A 313 -3.90 28.35 -18.81
C GLY A 313 -4.85 27.75 -17.76
N PHE A 314 -5.01 28.41 -16.62
CA PHE A 314 -5.87 27.93 -15.53
C PHE A 314 -7.33 27.85 -15.99
N LEU A 315 -8.03 26.76 -15.67
CA LEU A 315 -9.44 26.64 -16.01
C LEU A 315 -10.25 27.62 -15.15
N PRO A 316 -11.11 28.46 -15.76
CA PRO A 316 -12.13 29.20 -15.03
C PRO A 316 -13.07 28.23 -14.29
N ASP A 317 -13.58 28.64 -13.13
CA ASP A 317 -14.45 27.80 -12.31
C ASP A 317 -15.71 27.34 -13.06
N ASP A 318 -16.24 28.18 -13.94
CA ASP A 318 -17.40 27.87 -14.78
C ASP A 318 -17.10 26.69 -15.72
N LEU A 319 -15.90 26.68 -16.32
CA LEU A 319 -15.43 25.60 -17.17
C LEU A 319 -15.17 24.33 -16.37
N VAL A 320 -14.68 24.43 -15.14
CA VAL A 320 -14.54 23.28 -14.22
C VAL A 320 -15.91 22.67 -13.92
N ARG A 321 -16.92 23.50 -13.62
CA ARG A 321 -18.31 23.04 -13.40
C ARG A 321 -18.87 22.36 -14.64
N ALA A 322 -18.69 22.95 -15.82
CA ALA A 322 -19.12 22.39 -17.09
C ALA A 322 -18.49 21.02 -17.37
N VAL A 323 -17.18 20.86 -17.18
CA VAL A 323 -16.48 19.58 -17.37
C VAL A 323 -17.00 18.50 -16.44
N ARG A 324 -17.26 18.83 -15.16
CA ARG A 324 -17.81 17.85 -14.19
C ARG A 324 -19.26 17.50 -14.50
N ALA A 325 -20.06 18.44 -14.97
CA ALA A 325 -21.43 18.18 -15.42
C ALA A 325 -21.43 17.23 -16.63
N ALA A 326 -20.65 17.54 -17.66
CA ALA A 326 -20.50 16.70 -18.84
C ALA A 326 -19.98 15.29 -18.49
N GLN A 327 -19.01 15.17 -17.58
CA GLN A 327 -18.53 13.87 -17.09
C GLN A 327 -19.65 13.02 -16.48
N ARG A 328 -20.51 13.63 -15.65
CA ARG A 328 -21.64 12.93 -15.02
C ARG A 328 -22.67 12.49 -16.06
N VAL A 329 -23.07 13.39 -16.95
CA VAL A 329 -24.07 13.10 -18.00
C VAL A 329 -23.60 11.98 -18.93
N ARG A 330 -22.32 11.99 -19.31
CA ARG A 330 -21.72 10.96 -20.18
C ARG A 330 -21.29 9.69 -19.44
N GLN A 331 -21.48 9.64 -18.11
CA GLN A 331 -20.96 8.57 -17.24
C GLN A 331 -19.47 8.26 -17.47
N MET A 332 -18.68 9.30 -17.77
CA MET A 332 -17.27 9.15 -18.11
C MET A 332 -16.38 9.31 -16.89
N THR A 333 -15.42 8.41 -16.76
CA THR A 333 -14.36 8.58 -15.76
C THR A 333 -13.44 9.72 -16.17
N GLN A 334 -12.83 10.38 -15.18
CA GLN A 334 -11.83 11.42 -15.42
C GLN A 334 -10.64 10.94 -16.27
N GLU A 335 -10.28 9.66 -16.17
CA GLU A 335 -9.23 9.08 -17.01
C GLU A 335 -9.64 9.03 -18.48
N ALA A 336 -10.89 8.65 -18.76
CA ALA A 336 -11.40 8.59 -20.12
C ALA A 336 -11.44 9.98 -20.77
N VAL A 337 -11.86 11.01 -20.03
CA VAL A 337 -11.81 12.41 -20.50
C VAL A 337 -10.37 12.85 -20.76
N ALA A 338 -9.45 12.61 -19.82
CA ALA A 338 -8.04 12.97 -19.99
C ALA A 338 -7.44 12.32 -21.25
N ARG A 339 -7.78 11.05 -21.50
CA ARG A 339 -7.35 10.31 -22.70
C ARG A 339 -7.91 10.91 -23.99
N GLN A 340 -9.17 11.35 -24.01
CA GLN A 340 -9.81 11.96 -25.19
C GLN A 340 -9.25 13.34 -25.53
N ILE A 341 -8.86 14.13 -24.52
CA ILE A 341 -8.26 15.46 -24.75
C ILE A 341 -6.74 15.41 -24.93
N GLY A 342 -6.12 14.23 -24.77
CA GLY A 342 -4.71 13.97 -25.06
C GLY A 342 -3.75 14.34 -23.93
N ILE A 343 -4.20 14.31 -22.67
CA ILE A 343 -3.38 14.58 -21.49
C ILE A 343 -3.42 13.43 -20.48
N SER A 344 -2.53 13.47 -19.49
CA SER A 344 -2.55 12.48 -18.41
C SER A 344 -3.67 12.76 -17.40
N ARG A 345 -4.22 11.71 -16.77
CA ARG A 345 -5.22 11.84 -15.70
C ARG A 345 -4.77 12.81 -14.58
N PRO A 346 -3.52 12.75 -14.06
CA PRO A 346 -3.06 13.71 -13.04
C PRO A 346 -3.05 15.16 -13.51
N GLN A 347 -2.72 15.43 -14.79
CA GLN A 347 -2.78 16.78 -15.35
C GLN A 347 -4.23 17.30 -15.35
N LEU A 348 -5.19 16.50 -15.83
CA LEU A 348 -6.60 16.90 -15.80
C LEU A 348 -7.09 17.12 -14.36
N ALA A 349 -6.69 16.27 -13.41
CA ALA A 349 -7.07 16.41 -12.01
C ALA A 349 -6.56 17.70 -11.36
N ASN A 350 -5.29 18.04 -11.62
CA ASN A 350 -4.73 19.27 -11.10
C ASN A 350 -5.32 20.51 -11.79
N ALA A 351 -5.64 20.41 -13.08
CA ALA A 351 -6.29 21.48 -13.83
C ALA A 351 -7.69 21.78 -13.29
N LEU A 352 -8.50 20.75 -13.00
CA LEU A 352 -9.83 20.87 -12.36
C LEU A 352 -9.78 21.30 -10.89
N GLN A 353 -8.60 21.34 -10.28
CA GLN A 353 -8.36 21.87 -8.93
C GLN A 353 -7.75 23.27 -8.95
N GLY A 354 -7.58 23.89 -10.13
CA GLY A 354 -6.93 25.19 -10.27
C GLY A 354 -5.43 25.19 -9.94
N ARG A 355 -4.77 24.01 -9.89
CA ARG A 355 -3.35 23.89 -9.51
C ARG A 355 -2.40 24.06 -10.68
N PHE A 356 -2.84 23.71 -11.89
CA PHE A 356 -2.06 23.87 -13.12
C PHE A 356 -2.95 24.33 -14.27
N GLY A 357 -2.37 25.06 -15.21
CA GLY A 357 -3.03 25.38 -16.46
C GLY A 357 -2.91 24.28 -17.50
N LEU A 358 -3.82 24.28 -18.47
CA LEU A 358 -3.72 23.46 -19.69
C LEU A 358 -2.92 24.19 -20.77
N SER A 359 -2.21 23.43 -21.61
CA SER A 359 -1.64 23.98 -22.84
C SER A 359 -2.75 24.39 -23.81
N ARG A 360 -2.46 25.29 -24.76
CA ARG A 360 -3.43 25.72 -25.78
C ARG A 360 -4.03 24.55 -26.56
N SER A 361 -3.20 23.56 -26.88
CA SER A 361 -3.63 22.33 -27.55
C SER A 361 -4.63 21.50 -26.72
N ALA A 362 -4.36 21.33 -25.42
CA ALA A 362 -5.23 20.58 -24.53
C ALA A 362 -6.53 21.34 -24.22
N ALA A 363 -6.45 22.67 -24.14
CA ALA A 363 -7.62 23.53 -23.99
C ALA A 363 -8.55 23.44 -25.20
N ALA A 364 -8.03 23.57 -26.43
CA ALA A 364 -8.81 23.42 -27.66
C ALA A 364 -9.49 22.03 -27.73
N ASN A 365 -8.78 20.97 -27.34
CA ASN A 365 -9.34 19.62 -27.27
C ASN A 365 -10.44 19.49 -26.21
N LEU A 366 -10.27 20.12 -25.05
CA LEU A 366 -11.29 20.14 -23.99
C LEU A 366 -12.56 20.88 -24.43
N LEU A 367 -12.42 22.01 -25.12
CA LEU A 367 -13.56 22.77 -25.64
C LEU A 367 -14.30 21.99 -26.74
N THR A 368 -13.55 21.34 -27.64
CA THR A 368 -14.12 20.43 -28.65
C THR A 368 -14.89 19.29 -27.98
N TRP A 369 -14.33 18.73 -26.89
CA TRP A 369 -14.98 17.67 -26.12
C TRP A 369 -16.26 18.14 -25.41
N LEU A 370 -16.28 19.37 -24.90
CA LEU A 370 -17.46 19.96 -24.26
C LEU A 370 -18.57 20.30 -25.28
N ALA A 371 -18.21 20.73 -26.49
CA ALA A 371 -19.16 21.11 -27.53
C ALA A 371 -19.84 19.92 -28.23
N ALA A 372 -19.20 18.75 -28.21
CA ALA A 372 -19.71 17.50 -28.79
C ALA A 372 -20.64 16.75 -27.83
#